data_AF-A0A661ENI2-F1
#
_entry.id   AF-A0A661ENI2-F1
#
_cell.length_a   1.000
_cell.length_b   1.000
_cell.length_c   1.000
_cell.angle_alpha   90.00
_cell.angle_beta   90.00
_cell.angle_gamma   90.00
#
_symmetry.space_group_name_H-M   'P 1'
#
loop_
_entity.id
_entity.type
_entity.pdbx_description
1 polymer ?
#
loop_
_entity_poly.entity_id
_entity_poly.type
_entity_poly.pdbx_seq_one_letter_code
_entity_poly.pdbx_strand_id
1 'polypeptide(L)' 'MSALICGSYAYDTIMVFQDHFKNHILPDQVHILNVSFLVPTMRKEFGGCAGNIAYNLKL' A
#
# COMPACT_ATOMS: atom_id res chain seq x y z
N MET A 1 27.03 7.57 -12.76
CA MET A 1 26.89 8.17 -11.41
C MET A 1 26.21 7.14 -10.52
N SER A 2 26.69 6.93 -9.29
CA SER A 2 26.06 6.02 -8.32
C SER A 2 25.35 6.81 -7.22
N ALA A 3 24.24 6.27 -6.70
CA ALA A 3 23.49 6.83 -5.58
C ALA A 3 23.18 5.74 -4.56
N LEU A 4 23.34 6.04 -3.28
CA LEU A 4 22.93 5.15 -2.19
C LEU A 4 21.47 5.43 -1.84
N ILE A 5 20.61 4.43 -1.99
CA ILE A 5 19.19 4.51 -1.61
C ILE A 5 18.99 3.70 -0.34
N CYS A 6 18.81 4.39 0.79
CA CYS A 6 18.49 3.78 2.07
C CYS A 6 16.97 3.67 2.24
N GLY A 7 16.48 2.53 2.73
CA GLY A 7 15.05 2.32 2.96
C GLY A 7 14.68 0.84 2.97
N SER A 8 13.38 0.54 3.03
CA SER A 8 12.87 -0.83 3.06
C SER A 8 13.01 -1.54 1.72
N TYR A 9 13.21 -2.85 1.78
CA TYR A 9 13.08 -3.79 0.67
C TYR A 9 12.19 -4.94 1.15
N ALA A 10 11.06 -5.15 0.48
CA ALA A 10 10.00 -6.00 1.01
C ALA A 10 9.21 -6.69 -0.09
N TYR A 11 8.33 -7.60 0.33
CA TYR A 11 7.18 -8.00 -0.48
C TYR A 11 5.95 -7.25 0.00
N ASP A 12 5.26 -6.58 -0.93
CA ASP A 12 4.03 -5.86 -0.64
C ASP A 12 2.84 -6.78 -0.95
N THR A 13 2.03 -7.08 0.07
CA THR A 13 0.74 -7.74 -0.12
C THR A 13 -0.32 -6.67 -0.32
N ILE A 14 -0.76 -6.49 -1.57
CA ILE A 14 -1.64 -5.40 -1.98
C ILE A 14 -3.04 -5.94 -2.23
N MET A 15 -4.03 -5.30 -1.60
CA MET A 15 -5.45 -5.53 -1.78
C MET A 15 -6.11 -4.19 -2.13
N VAL A 16 -6.65 -4.08 -3.35
CA VAL A 16 -7.24 -2.82 -3.84
C VAL A 16 -8.75 -2.86 -3.64
N PHE A 17 -9.24 -2.03 -2.74
CA PHE A 17 -10.67 -1.73 -2.59
C PHE A 17 -11.08 -0.68 -3.62
N GLN A 18 -12.08 -0.99 -4.46
CA GLN A 18 -12.49 -0.15 -5.59
C GLN A 18 -13.50 0.95 -5.20
N ASP A 19 -13.24 1.63 -4.09
CA ASP A 19 -13.97 2.79 -3.59
C ASP A 19 -13.08 3.53 -2.57
N HIS A 20 -13.56 4.65 -2.02
CA HIS A 20 -12.84 5.41 -1.00
C HIS A 20 -13.33 5.07 0.40
N PHE A 21 -12.38 4.80 1.33
CA PHE A 21 -12.72 4.50 2.73
C PHE A 21 -13.59 5.56 3.41
N LYS A 22 -13.46 6.84 3.05
CA LYS A 22 -14.29 7.93 3.60
C LYS A 22 -15.80 7.73 3.39
N ASN A 23 -16.20 6.97 2.37
CA ASN A 23 -17.60 6.69 2.08
C ASN A 23 -18.18 5.61 3.01
N HIS A 24 -17.32 4.86 3.70
CA HIS A 24 -17.67 3.69 4.51
C HIS A 24 -17.31 3.85 6.00
N ILE A 25 -16.73 4.99 6.38
CA ILE A 25 -16.36 5.31 7.76
C ILE A 25 -17.31 6.40 8.27
N LEU A 26 -17.99 6.12 9.37
CA LEU A 26 -18.85 7.08 10.08
C LEU A 26 -17.99 7.89 11.06
N PRO A 27 -17.76 9.19 10.84
CA PRO A 27 -16.85 10.00 11.67
C PRO A 27 -17.24 10.02 13.15
N ASP A 28 -18.54 10.07 13.45
CA ASP A 28 -19.06 10.14 14.81
C ASP A 28 -18.92 8.81 15.58
N GLN A 29 -18.62 7.70 14.89
CA GLN A 29 -18.52 6.35 15.48
C GLN A 29 -17.11 5.75 15.37
N VAL A 30 -16.07 6.55 15.11
CA VAL A 30 -14.68 6.06 14.94
C VAL A 30 -14.15 5.29 16.16
N HIS A 31 -14.64 5.61 17.36
CA HIS A 31 -14.30 4.89 18.60
C HIS A 31 -14.73 3.41 18.61
N ILE A 32 -15.68 3.01 17.76
CA ILE A 32 -16.12 1.62 17.54
C ILE A 32 -16.09 1.33 16.03
N LEU A 33 -14.91 1.48 15.41
CA LEU A 33 -14.74 1.27 13.97
C LEU A 33 -14.89 -0.23 13.61
N ASN A 34 -15.97 -0.56 12.89
CA ASN A 34 -16.20 -1.89 12.31
C ASN A 34 -16.27 -1.78 10.79
N VAL A 35 -15.35 -2.45 10.09
CA VAL A 35 -15.26 -2.38 8.62
C VAL A 35 -14.98 -3.76 8.02
N SER A 36 -15.54 -4.02 6.85
CA SER A 36 -15.25 -5.20 6.03
C SER A 36 -15.32 -4.80 4.56
N PHE A 37 -14.22 -4.96 3.83
CA PHE A 37 -14.10 -4.52 2.44
C PHE A 37 -13.92 -5.72 1.53
N LEU A 38 -14.81 -5.86 0.55
CA LEU A 38 -14.64 -6.85 -0.50
C LEU A 38 -13.56 -6.37 -1.47
N VAL A 39 -12.52 -7.18 -1.64
CA VAL A 39 -11.43 -6.95 -2.59
C VAL A 39 -11.41 -8.08 -3.62
N PRO A 40 -11.33 -7.77 -4.93
CA PRO A 40 -11.47 -8.80 -5.96
C PRO A 40 -10.24 -9.71 -6.08
N THR A 41 -9.06 -9.18 -5.73
CA THR A 41 -7.78 -9.90 -5.84
C THR A 41 -6.82 -9.48 -4.73
N MET A 42 -5.92 -10.40 -4.39
CA MET A 42 -4.74 -10.14 -3.56
C MET A 42 -3.49 -10.40 -4.41
N ARG A 43 -2.54 -9.47 -4.37
CA ARG A 43 -1.27 -9.57 -5.10
C ARG A 43 -0.10 -9.49 -4.15
N LYS A 44 0.96 -10.22 -4.46
CA LYS A 44 2.26 -10.11 -3.80
C LYS A 44 3.26 -9.55 -4.81
N GLU A 45 3.80 -8.37 -4.52
CA GLU A 45 4.70 -7.64 -5.42
C GLU A 45 6.06 -7.43 -4.75
N PHE A 46 7.12 -7.30 -5.54
CA PHE A 46 8.38 -6.74 -5.02
C PHE A 46 8.15 -5.26 -4.71
N GLY A 47 8.56 -4.85 -3.52
CA GLY A 47 8.28 -3.52 -3.00
C GLY A 47 9.32 -3.04 -2.00
N GLY A 48 8.85 -2.21 -1.08
CA GLY A 48 9.71 -1.44 -0.19
C GLY A 48 10.27 -0.18 -0.86
N CYS A 49 10.39 0.91 -0.08
CA CYS A 49 10.73 2.23 -0.61
C CYS A 49 12.08 2.24 -1.34
N ALA A 50 13.11 1.59 -0.79
CA ALA A 50 14.41 1.55 -1.45
C ALA A 50 14.37 0.71 -2.73
N GLY A 51 13.65 -0.42 -2.72
CA GLY A 51 13.44 -1.24 -3.91
C GLY A 51 12.76 -0.46 -5.03
N ASN A 52 11.67 0.23 -4.70
CA ASN A 52 10.87 1.00 -5.66
C ASN A 52 11.65 2.20 -6.24
N ILE A 53 12.37 2.95 -5.39
CA ILE A 53 13.19 4.09 -5.83
C ILE A 53 14.36 3.59 -6.69
N ALA A 54 15.09 2.56 -6.25
CA ALA A 54 16.23 2.01 -6.98
C ALA A 54 15.81 1.40 -8.33
N TYR A 55 14.64 0.75 -8.39
CA TYR A 55 14.08 0.24 -9.64
C TYR A 55 13.84 1.36 -10.65
N ASN A 56 13.16 2.44 -10.23
CA ASN A 56 12.89 3.58 -11.12
C ASN A 56 14.15 4.36 -11.51
N LEU A 57 15.17 4.41 -10.64
CA LEU A 57 16.45 5.04 -10.98
C LEU A 57 17.24 4.28 -12.06
N LYS A 58 17.00 2.97 -12.20
CA LYS A 58 17.66 2.12 -13.19
C LYS A 58 16.99 2.11 -14.56
N LEU A 59 15.66 2.33 -14.61
CA LEU A 59 14.88 2.39 -15.86
C LEU A 59 15.41 3.48 -16.81
#